data_AF-A0A7Y6CY36-F1
#
_entry.id   AF-A0A7Y6CY36-F1
#
_cell.length_a   1.000
_cell.length_b   1.000
_cell.length_c   1.000
_cell.angle_alpha   90.00
_cell.angle_beta   90.00
_cell.angle_gamma   90.00
#
_symmetry.space_group_name_H-M   'P 1'
#
loop_
_entity.id
_entity.type
_entity.pdbx_description
1 polymer ?
#
loop_
_entity_poly.entity_id
_entity_poly.type
_entity_poly.pdbx_seq_one_letter_code
_entity_poly.pdbx_strand_id
1 'polypeptide(L)'
;MSGEEMKLLRALHEWREHGEHAILVTVVKTWPRSPWPEGSMMVIRENGTTVGQVAGGCVEADLVVRFLAWREEAGFAPAKPAVVRKLIEAAAGRAYGVPTDAEIVVLLEFDPHPLNIRDIVKELECRELVLRRVSRRDGSVTSQRMNREARLMLSHDELVHPLGPVYRMLLIGAGPVAEALATLAKLNGFEVTLCEPRGECLHGWSVGGIKVIHEMPTTAIGQFAPDARSCVMSVSGDPLIDEEATRCALYCGAFHVGGIADHNQSSDSDTRLRRETPPAVALRLMAEILSAMSMVGQ
;
A
#
# COMPACT_ATOMS: atom_id res chain seq x y z
N MET A 1 0.06 -1.90 2.27
CA MET A 1 -0.43 -0.54 2.50
C MET A 1 -0.04 0.31 1.31
N SER A 2 -0.96 1.09 0.76
CA SER A 2 -0.71 2.03 -0.34
C SER A 2 -0.22 3.37 0.21
N GLY A 3 0.33 4.22 -0.67
CA GLY A 3 0.63 5.62 -0.32
C GLY A 3 -0.61 6.43 0.09
N GLU A 4 -1.81 6.01 -0.30
CA GLU A 4 -3.06 6.68 0.08
C GLU A 4 -3.44 6.44 1.53
N GLU A 5 -3.24 5.22 2.04
CA GLU A 5 -3.49 4.88 3.44
C GLU A 5 -2.57 5.68 4.38
N MET A 6 -1.32 5.93 3.97
CA MET A 6 -0.43 6.82 4.73
C MET A 6 -0.93 8.27 4.77
N LYS A 7 -1.43 8.80 3.64
CA LYS A 7 -2.04 10.14 3.59
C LYS A 7 -3.28 10.21 4.49
N LEU A 8 -4.09 9.17 4.49
CA LEU A 8 -5.26 9.04 5.35
C LEU A 8 -4.89 9.08 6.83
N LEU A 9 -3.90 8.30 7.26
CA LEU A 9 -3.48 8.27 8.67
C LEU A 9 -2.89 9.62 9.11
N ARG A 10 -2.17 10.31 8.23
CA ARG A 10 -1.69 11.68 8.48
C ARG A 10 -2.82 12.68 8.61
N ALA A 11 -3.78 12.66 7.68
CA ALA A 11 -4.94 13.55 7.73
C ALA A 11 -5.76 13.32 9.00
N LEU A 12 -5.98 12.06 9.37
CA LEU A 12 -6.66 11.70 10.60
C LEU A 12 -5.90 12.22 11.83
N HIS A 13 -4.58 12.02 11.89
CA HIS A 13 -3.77 12.55 12.98
C HIS A 13 -3.89 14.07 13.08
N GLU A 14 -3.76 14.78 11.95
CA GLU A 14 -3.84 16.23 11.88
C GLU A 14 -5.19 16.75 12.37
N TRP A 15 -6.32 16.21 11.88
CA TRP A 15 -7.65 16.64 12.32
C TRP A 15 -7.84 16.42 13.81
N ARG A 16 -7.44 15.25 14.32
CA ARG A 16 -7.57 14.91 15.74
C ARG A 16 -6.69 15.76 16.65
N GLU A 17 -5.48 16.12 16.21
CA GLU A 17 -4.61 17.07 16.95
C GLU A 17 -5.20 18.48 17.02
N HIS A 18 -5.93 18.92 15.98
CA HIS A 18 -6.62 20.21 15.97
C HIS A 18 -7.96 20.19 16.73
N GLY A 19 -8.26 19.10 17.44
CA GLY A 19 -9.48 18.96 18.25
C GLY A 19 -10.74 18.70 17.44
N GLU A 20 -10.61 18.41 16.16
CA GLU A 20 -11.75 18.14 15.27
C GLU A 20 -12.02 16.64 15.18
N HIS A 21 -13.29 16.29 15.04
CA HIS A 21 -13.73 14.92 15.23
C HIS A 21 -13.76 14.15 13.91
N ALA A 22 -13.47 12.86 14.00
CA ALA A 22 -13.40 12.00 12.82
C ALA A 22 -13.75 10.53 13.14
N ILE A 23 -14.16 9.81 12.11
CA ILE A 23 -14.30 8.35 12.13
C ILE A 23 -13.23 7.75 11.25
N LEU A 24 -12.61 6.67 11.72
CA LEU A 24 -11.84 5.75 10.89
C LEU A 24 -12.71 4.56 10.50
N VAL A 25 -12.80 4.30 9.20
CA VAL A 25 -13.53 3.18 8.60
C VAL A 25 -12.50 2.21 8.06
N THR A 26 -12.58 0.93 8.45
CA THR A 26 -11.73 -0.15 7.92
C THR A 26 -12.60 -1.25 7.32
N VAL A 27 -12.32 -1.66 6.08
CA VAL A 27 -12.93 -2.84 5.45
C VAL A 27 -12.40 -4.08 6.15
N VAL A 28 -13.29 -4.84 6.78
CA VAL A 28 -12.96 -6.04 7.56
C VAL A 28 -13.40 -7.33 6.91
N LYS A 29 -14.28 -7.23 5.92
CA LYS A 29 -14.67 -8.34 5.04
C LYS A 29 -15.25 -7.77 3.76
N THR A 30 -14.95 -8.41 2.64
CA THR A 30 -15.45 -8.03 1.33
C THR A 30 -15.75 -9.27 0.48
N TRP A 31 -16.34 -9.09 -0.70
CA TRP A 31 -16.57 -10.20 -1.62
C TRP A 31 -15.28 -10.57 -2.35
N PRO A 32 -15.17 -11.81 -2.86
CA PRO A 32 -13.99 -12.24 -3.61
C PRO A 32 -13.68 -11.31 -4.79
N ARG A 33 -12.41 -10.91 -4.94
CA ARG A 33 -11.91 -10.03 -6.01
C ARG A 33 -12.50 -8.61 -5.99
N SER A 34 -12.95 -8.14 -4.83
CA SER A 34 -13.24 -6.72 -4.65
C SER A 34 -12.01 -5.85 -4.98
N PRO A 35 -12.19 -4.69 -5.65
CA PRO A 35 -11.10 -3.73 -5.83
C PRO A 35 -10.71 -3.02 -4.52
N TRP A 36 -11.52 -3.17 -3.46
CA TRP A 36 -11.23 -2.67 -2.12
C TRP A 36 -11.02 -3.86 -1.17
N PRO A 37 -9.78 -4.35 -1.05
CA PRO A 37 -9.47 -5.52 -0.22
C PRO A 37 -9.73 -5.26 1.27
N GLU A 38 -9.73 -6.34 2.04
CA GLU A 38 -9.68 -6.25 3.50
C GLU A 38 -8.48 -5.39 3.92
N GLY A 39 -8.72 -4.45 4.84
CA GLY A 39 -7.73 -3.47 5.29
C GLY A 39 -7.84 -2.12 4.59
N SER A 40 -8.58 -1.99 3.47
CA SER A 40 -8.88 -0.68 2.88
C SER A 40 -9.51 0.26 3.90
N MET A 41 -9.06 1.51 3.92
CA MET A 41 -9.46 2.51 4.91
C MET A 41 -10.05 3.76 4.27
N MET A 42 -10.97 4.38 5.00
CA MET A 42 -11.44 5.75 4.76
C MET A 42 -11.56 6.47 6.10
N VAL A 43 -11.32 7.78 6.12
CA VAL A 43 -11.63 8.63 7.26
C VAL A 43 -12.70 9.63 6.88
N ILE A 44 -13.62 9.89 7.81
CA ILE A 44 -14.70 10.87 7.65
C ILE A 44 -14.55 11.91 8.75
N ARG A 45 -14.28 13.15 8.38
CA ARG A 45 -14.24 14.30 9.28
C ARG A 45 -15.66 14.75 9.63
N GLU A 46 -15.82 15.38 10.79
CA GLU A 46 -17.11 15.90 11.30
C GLU A 46 -17.87 16.84 10.34
N ASN A 47 -17.18 17.46 9.38
CA ASN A 47 -17.77 18.31 8.36
C ASN A 47 -18.17 17.54 7.08
N GLY A 48 -18.04 16.21 7.06
CA GLY A 48 -18.31 15.34 5.93
C GLY A 48 -17.17 15.20 4.93
N THR A 49 -16.03 15.86 5.14
CA THR A 49 -14.83 15.68 4.30
C THR A 49 -14.28 14.27 4.48
N THR A 50 -13.90 13.62 3.38
CA THR A 50 -13.35 12.26 3.40
C THR A 50 -11.96 12.19 2.80
N VAL A 51 -11.15 11.25 3.31
CA VAL A 51 -9.87 10.84 2.71
C VAL A 51 -9.83 9.32 2.69
N GLY A 52 -9.38 8.74 1.59
CA GLY A 52 -9.41 7.29 1.35
C GLY A 52 -10.76 6.80 0.82
N GLN A 53 -10.83 5.50 0.58
CA GLN A 53 -11.94 4.87 -0.12
C GLN A 53 -12.11 3.43 0.35
N VAL A 54 -13.36 2.99 0.51
CA VAL A 54 -13.70 1.64 0.99
C VAL A 54 -14.56 0.86 0.00
N ALA A 55 -15.20 1.56 -0.94
CA ALA A 55 -16.12 1.04 -1.95
C ALA A 55 -16.19 1.98 -3.18
N GLY A 56 -17.26 1.90 -3.97
CA GLY A 56 -17.43 2.61 -5.25
C GLY A 56 -18.15 3.96 -5.17
N GLY A 57 -18.22 4.60 -4.00
CA GLY A 57 -18.83 5.92 -3.77
C GLY A 57 -20.21 5.89 -3.10
N CYS A 58 -21.06 4.90 -3.41
CA CYS A 58 -22.40 4.82 -2.80
C CYS A 58 -22.37 4.46 -1.31
N VAL A 59 -21.47 3.55 -0.93
CA VAL A 59 -21.28 3.14 0.47
C VAL A 59 -20.69 4.30 1.25
N GLU A 60 -19.74 5.03 0.69
CA GLU A 60 -19.13 6.22 1.30
C GLU A 60 -20.18 7.29 1.61
N ALA A 61 -21.05 7.61 0.64
CA ALA A 61 -22.10 8.59 0.85
C ALA A 61 -23.07 8.17 1.98
N ASP A 62 -23.49 6.90 2.01
CA ASP A 62 -24.33 6.38 3.10
C ASP A 62 -23.59 6.40 4.46
N LEU A 63 -22.30 6.07 4.50
CA LEU A 63 -21.49 6.15 5.72
C LEU A 63 -21.36 7.59 6.23
N VAL A 64 -21.18 8.57 5.35
CA VAL A 64 -21.15 10.00 5.71
C VAL A 64 -22.50 10.42 6.29
N VAL A 65 -23.61 10.11 5.63
CA VAL A 65 -24.96 10.45 6.11
C VAL A 65 -25.21 9.81 7.48
N ARG A 66 -24.86 8.53 7.66
CA ARG A 66 -24.99 7.84 8.95
C ARG A 66 -24.14 8.47 10.05
N PHE A 67 -22.91 8.83 9.72
CA PHE A 67 -22.04 9.49 10.69
C PHE A 67 -22.62 10.83 11.15
N LEU A 68 -23.07 11.66 10.21
CA LEU A 68 -23.66 12.96 10.53
C LEU A 68 -24.92 12.83 11.38
N ALA A 69 -25.79 11.86 11.07
CA ALA A 69 -26.97 11.56 11.89
C ALA A 69 -26.59 11.07 13.29
N TRP A 70 -25.64 10.14 13.39
CA TRP A 70 -25.19 9.63 14.67
C TRP A 70 -24.51 10.71 15.54
N ARG A 71 -23.76 11.62 14.92
CA ARG A 71 -23.20 12.81 15.57
C ARG A 71 -24.28 13.70 16.17
N GLU A 72 -25.39 13.93 15.45
CA GLU A 72 -26.50 14.74 15.95
C GLU A 72 -27.19 14.12 17.17
N GLU A 73 -27.29 12.78 17.21
CA GLU A 73 -27.95 12.06 18.30
C GLU A 73 -27.03 11.83 19.52
N ALA A 74 -25.78 11.45 19.29
CA ALA A 74 -24.85 10.98 20.34
C ALA A 74 -23.74 11.99 20.71
N GLY A 75 -23.58 13.05 19.91
CA GLY A 75 -22.44 13.95 20.00
C GLY A 75 -21.12 13.25 19.66
N PHE A 76 -20.00 13.81 20.13
CA PHE A 76 -18.65 13.26 19.92
C PHE A 76 -18.13 12.46 21.12
N ALA A 77 -19.03 11.92 21.94
CA ALA A 77 -18.61 11.08 23.04
C ALA A 77 -17.86 9.84 22.52
N PRO A 78 -16.78 9.38 23.20
CA PRO A 78 -16.11 8.14 22.85
C PRO A 78 -17.12 7.00 22.80
N ALA A 79 -17.20 6.34 21.65
CA ALA A 79 -18.10 5.22 21.45
C ALA A 79 -17.33 3.97 21.07
N LYS A 80 -17.88 2.83 21.51
CA LYS A 80 -17.33 1.52 21.13
C LYS A 80 -17.36 1.35 19.61
N PRO A 81 -16.35 0.70 19.02
CA PRO A 81 -16.35 0.44 17.58
C PRO A 81 -17.60 -0.31 17.11
N ALA A 82 -18.14 0.10 15.97
CA ALA A 82 -19.36 -0.49 15.39
C ALA A 82 -19.03 -1.25 14.11
N VAL A 83 -19.64 -2.43 13.94
CA VAL A 83 -19.51 -3.20 12.69
C VAL A 83 -20.76 -2.96 11.86
N VAL A 84 -20.56 -2.46 10.64
CA VAL A 84 -21.64 -2.14 9.70
C VAL A 84 -21.53 -3.04 8.48
N ARG A 85 -22.66 -3.63 8.10
CA ARG A 85 -22.82 -4.48 6.91
C ARG A 85 -23.58 -3.73 5.84
N LYS A 86 -23.05 -3.75 4.62
CA LYS A 86 -23.59 -2.98 3.49
C LYS A 86 -23.63 -3.83 2.22
N LEU A 87 -24.81 -3.90 1.62
CA LEU A 87 -24.95 -4.38 0.25
C LEU A 87 -24.50 -3.29 -0.70
N ILE A 88 -23.78 -3.67 -1.74
CA ILE A 88 -23.45 -2.76 -2.83
C ILE A 88 -24.64 -2.69 -3.77
N GLU A 89 -25.19 -1.50 -3.93
CA GLU A 89 -26.30 -1.29 -4.84
C GLU A 89 -25.92 -1.68 -6.27
N ALA A 90 -26.79 -2.46 -6.92
CA ALA A 90 -26.54 -2.99 -8.26
C ALA A 90 -26.22 -1.90 -9.30
N ALA A 91 -26.79 -0.70 -9.16
CA ALA A 91 -26.51 0.43 -10.05
C ALA A 91 -25.07 0.95 -9.91
N ALA A 92 -24.58 1.09 -8.67
CA ALA A 92 -23.20 1.48 -8.39
C ALA A 92 -22.20 0.35 -8.72
N GLY A 93 -22.62 -0.90 -8.50
CA GLY A 93 -21.80 -2.09 -8.75
C GLY A 93 -21.49 -2.36 -10.22
N ARG A 94 -22.41 -2.05 -11.14
CA ARG A 94 -22.26 -2.32 -12.59
C ARG A 94 -21.01 -1.67 -13.20
N ALA A 95 -20.67 -0.45 -12.79
CA ALA A 95 -19.48 0.26 -13.30
C ALA A 95 -18.16 -0.43 -12.92
N TYR A 96 -18.17 -1.22 -11.84
CA TYR A 96 -17.00 -1.90 -11.28
C TYR A 96 -17.09 -3.44 -11.41
N GLY A 97 -18.06 -3.96 -12.19
CA GLY A 97 -18.26 -5.40 -12.37
C GLY A 97 -18.65 -6.15 -11.09
N VAL A 98 -19.27 -5.47 -10.13
CA VAL A 98 -19.60 -6.01 -8.82
C VAL A 98 -20.79 -6.98 -8.91
N PRO A 99 -20.74 -8.15 -8.25
CA PRO A 99 -21.87 -9.06 -8.13
C PRO A 99 -23.12 -8.37 -7.56
N THR A 100 -24.31 -8.80 -7.99
CA THR A 100 -25.60 -8.22 -7.56
C THR A 100 -25.90 -8.37 -6.07
N ASP A 101 -25.21 -9.26 -5.38
CA ASP A 101 -25.33 -9.59 -3.97
C ASP A 101 -24.04 -9.28 -3.18
N ALA A 102 -23.13 -8.49 -3.74
CA ALA A 102 -21.88 -8.16 -3.09
C ALA A 102 -22.11 -7.39 -1.78
N GLU A 103 -21.46 -7.87 -0.72
CA GLU A 103 -21.50 -7.26 0.60
C GLU A 103 -20.11 -6.79 1.00
N ILE A 104 -20.07 -5.62 1.64
CA ILE A 104 -18.91 -5.14 2.36
C ILE A 104 -19.24 -4.98 3.84
N VAL A 105 -18.31 -5.40 4.68
CA VAL A 105 -18.38 -5.24 6.13
C VAL A 105 -17.26 -4.30 6.53
N VAL A 106 -17.62 -3.24 7.25
CA VAL A 106 -16.69 -2.24 7.75
C VAL A 106 -16.74 -2.15 9.27
N LEU A 107 -15.59 -1.90 9.88
CA LEU A 107 -15.50 -1.46 11.27
C LEU A 107 -15.40 0.07 11.29
N LEU A 108 -16.26 0.69 12.09
CA LEU A 108 -16.24 2.12 12.39
C LEU A 108 -15.58 2.31 13.75
N GLU A 109 -14.52 3.10 13.76
CA GLU A 109 -13.85 3.56 14.96
C GLU A 109 -14.09 5.05 15.15
N PHE A 110 -14.58 5.38 16.33
CA PHE A 110 -15.11 6.71 16.61
C PHE A 110 -14.10 7.52 17.39
N ASP A 111 -13.76 8.67 16.83
CA ASP A 111 -12.89 9.66 17.45
C ASP A 111 -11.52 9.12 17.92
N PRO A 112 -10.80 8.34 17.07
CA PRO A 112 -9.55 7.69 17.48
C PRO A 112 -8.55 8.69 18.06
N HIS A 113 -7.88 8.27 19.14
CA HIS A 113 -7.01 9.15 19.91
C HIS A 113 -5.78 9.58 19.09
N PRO A 114 -5.44 10.89 19.04
CA PRO A 114 -4.39 11.40 18.15
C PRO A 114 -3.01 10.79 18.43
N LEU A 115 -2.65 10.56 19.71
CA LEU A 115 -1.38 9.91 20.08
C LEU A 115 -1.23 8.50 19.47
N ASN A 116 -2.30 7.71 19.44
CA ASN A 116 -2.24 6.36 18.88
C ASN A 116 -1.96 6.41 17.37
N ILE A 117 -2.58 7.37 16.67
CA ILE A 117 -2.39 7.55 15.23
C ILE A 117 -0.99 8.09 14.95
N ARG A 118 -0.51 9.06 15.74
CA ARG A 118 0.85 9.61 15.64
C ARG A 118 1.90 8.53 15.74
N ASP A 119 1.78 7.66 16.73
CA ASP A 119 2.78 6.63 17.00
C ASP A 119 2.82 5.60 15.86
N ILE A 120 1.66 5.21 15.32
CA ILE A 120 1.55 4.37 14.11
C ILE A 120 2.20 5.07 12.91
N VAL A 121 1.85 6.34 12.63
CA VAL A 121 2.42 7.09 11.51
C VAL A 121 3.94 7.15 11.61
N LYS A 122 4.48 7.46 12.79
CA LYS A 122 5.92 7.53 13.04
C LYS A 122 6.60 6.19 12.77
N GLU A 123 6.02 5.08 13.22
CA GLU A 123 6.59 3.74 12.97
C GLU A 123 6.59 3.40 11.48
N LEU A 124 5.50 3.71 10.77
CA LEU A 124 5.40 3.50 9.32
C LEU A 124 6.38 4.38 8.53
N GLU A 125 6.65 5.61 8.98
CA GLU A 125 7.69 6.48 8.40
C GLU A 125 9.10 5.93 8.61
N CYS A 126 9.36 5.33 9.77
CA CYS A 126 10.58 4.58 10.03
C CYS A 126 10.64 3.24 9.30
N ARG A 127 9.66 2.95 8.44
CA ARG A 127 9.54 1.73 7.64
C ARG A 127 9.36 0.45 8.46
N GLU A 128 8.81 0.58 9.66
CA GLU A 128 8.47 -0.56 10.50
C GLU A 128 7.11 -1.14 10.13
N LEU A 129 6.98 -2.47 10.22
CA LEU A 129 5.67 -3.13 10.22
C LEU A 129 5.02 -2.95 11.59
N VAL A 130 3.73 -2.63 11.63
CA VAL A 130 2.98 -2.34 12.86
C VAL A 130 1.76 -3.25 12.95
N LEU A 131 1.63 -4.00 14.04
CA LEU A 131 0.40 -4.68 14.41
C LEU A 131 -0.44 -3.75 15.26
N ARG A 132 -1.52 -3.22 14.69
CA ARG A 132 -2.51 -2.43 15.42
C ARG A 132 -3.60 -3.35 15.94
N ARG A 133 -3.98 -3.21 17.21
CA ARG A 133 -5.11 -3.93 17.80
C ARG A 133 -6.13 -2.93 18.34
N VAL A 134 -7.40 -3.16 18.06
CA VAL A 134 -8.50 -2.30 18.50
C VAL A 134 -9.50 -3.15 19.28
N SER A 135 -9.70 -2.84 20.54
CA SER A 135 -10.75 -3.44 21.36
C SER A 135 -12.12 -3.01 20.88
N ARG A 136 -12.99 -3.96 20.59
CA ARG A 136 -14.38 -3.70 20.19
C ARG A 136 -15.29 -3.38 21.38
N ARG A 137 -14.81 -3.55 22.60
CA ARG A 137 -15.58 -3.29 23.83
C ARG A 137 -15.58 -1.80 24.16
N ASP A 138 -14.44 -1.15 24.04
CA ASP A 138 -14.20 0.21 24.49
C ASP A 138 -13.44 1.10 23.50
N GLY A 139 -12.97 0.56 22.37
CA GLY A 139 -12.21 1.31 21.37
C GLY A 139 -10.75 1.55 21.74
N SER A 140 -10.25 0.94 22.82
CA SER A 140 -8.83 1.04 23.18
C SER A 140 -7.94 0.46 22.07
N VAL A 141 -6.84 1.16 21.78
CA VAL A 141 -5.90 0.80 20.72
C VAL A 141 -4.54 0.49 21.32
N THR A 142 -3.92 -0.58 20.84
CA THR A 142 -2.50 -0.87 21.07
C THR A 142 -1.80 -1.05 19.73
N SER A 143 -0.51 -0.71 19.67
CA SER A 143 0.34 -0.98 18.51
C SER A 143 1.62 -1.66 18.96
N GLN A 144 2.14 -2.55 18.11
CA GLN A 144 3.40 -3.24 18.34
C GLN A 144 4.15 -3.40 17.02
N ARG A 145 5.46 -3.21 17.02
CA ARG A 145 6.30 -3.50 15.87
C ARG A 145 6.33 -4.99 15.56
N MET A 146 6.37 -5.29 14.27
CA MET A 146 6.44 -6.65 13.75
C MET A 146 7.70 -6.85 12.92
N ASN A 147 8.19 -8.09 12.90
CA ASN A 147 9.26 -8.53 12.02
C ASN A 147 8.77 -9.40 10.85
N ARG A 148 7.46 -9.64 10.75
CA ARG A 148 6.81 -10.46 9.72
C ARG A 148 5.43 -9.89 9.42
N GLU A 149 4.95 -10.14 8.20
CA GLU A 149 3.59 -9.77 7.84
C GLU A 149 2.56 -10.65 8.57
N ALA A 150 1.46 -10.02 8.99
CA ALA A 150 0.27 -10.68 9.52
C ALA A 150 -0.91 -10.39 8.60
N ARG A 151 -2.07 -10.99 8.90
CA ARG A 151 -3.32 -10.75 8.18
C ARG A 151 -4.29 -9.94 9.04
N LEU A 152 -5.15 -9.18 8.38
CA LEU A 152 -6.29 -8.54 9.04
C LEU A 152 -7.18 -9.63 9.63
N MET A 153 -7.62 -9.43 10.86
CA MET A 153 -8.57 -10.33 11.52
C MET A 153 -9.55 -9.54 12.36
N LEU A 154 -10.84 -9.78 12.15
CA LEU A 154 -11.88 -9.30 13.05
C LEU A 154 -12.43 -10.46 13.88
N SER A 155 -12.25 -10.40 15.19
CA SER A 155 -12.84 -11.33 16.17
C SER A 155 -14.03 -10.68 16.88
N HIS A 156 -14.66 -11.39 17.82
CA HIS A 156 -15.72 -10.82 18.66
C HIS A 156 -15.20 -9.65 19.52
N ASP A 157 -13.98 -9.76 20.04
CA ASP A 157 -13.42 -8.85 21.03
C ASP A 157 -12.51 -7.77 20.45
N GLU A 158 -11.85 -8.03 19.33
CA GLU A 158 -10.85 -7.12 18.76
C GLU A 158 -10.74 -7.19 17.24
N LEU A 159 -10.30 -6.08 16.65
CA LEU A 159 -9.69 -6.02 15.31
C LEU A 159 -8.17 -6.11 15.47
N VAL A 160 -7.55 -6.99 14.71
CA VAL A 160 -6.09 -7.05 14.51
C VAL A 160 -5.80 -6.58 13.09
N HIS A 161 -5.12 -5.45 12.95
CA HIS A 161 -4.83 -4.78 11.69
C HIS A 161 -3.32 -4.62 11.48
N PRO A 162 -2.70 -5.44 10.63
CA PRO A 162 -1.31 -5.24 10.22
C PRO A 162 -1.21 -4.05 9.26
N LEU A 163 -0.43 -3.06 9.66
CA LEU A 163 -0.06 -1.91 8.86
C LEU A 163 1.42 -2.03 8.51
N GLY A 164 1.80 -1.57 7.33
CA GLY A 164 3.21 -1.60 6.93
C GLY A 164 3.53 -0.45 6.00
N PRO A 165 4.80 -0.07 5.83
CA PRO A 165 5.15 1.05 4.99
C PRO A 165 4.74 0.82 3.54
N VAL A 166 4.70 1.92 2.79
CA VAL A 166 4.45 1.87 1.35
C VAL A 166 5.51 0.98 0.68
N TYR A 167 5.04 0.16 -0.25
CA TYR A 167 5.92 -0.65 -1.08
C TYR A 167 6.76 0.25 -1.98
N ARG A 168 8.05 -0.04 -2.10
CA ARG A 168 8.98 0.75 -2.92
C ARG A 168 9.57 -0.07 -4.05
N MET A 169 9.86 0.58 -5.16
CA MET A 169 10.56 0.01 -6.30
C MET A 169 11.75 0.88 -6.68
N LEU A 170 12.93 0.28 -6.78
CA LEU A 170 14.11 0.88 -7.38
C LEU A 170 14.28 0.30 -8.79
N LEU A 171 14.13 1.14 -9.81
CA LEU A 171 14.42 0.81 -11.19
C LEU A 171 15.83 1.30 -11.53
N ILE A 172 16.68 0.43 -12.06
CA ILE A 172 18.04 0.75 -12.48
C ILE A 172 18.05 0.72 -14.01
N GLY A 173 18.32 1.87 -14.62
CA GLY A 173 18.22 2.10 -16.04
C GLY A 173 16.90 2.75 -16.46
N ALA A 174 17.00 3.81 -17.26
CA ALA A 174 15.88 4.45 -17.94
C ALA A 174 15.71 3.87 -19.34
N GLY A 175 14.46 3.60 -19.70
CA GLY A 175 14.09 3.07 -21.00
C GLY A 175 12.62 2.65 -21.06
N PRO A 176 12.12 2.18 -22.22
CA PRO A 176 10.70 1.87 -22.39
C PRO A 176 10.15 0.84 -21.41
N VAL A 177 10.95 -0.16 -21.02
CA VAL A 177 10.52 -1.14 -20.02
C VAL A 177 10.44 -0.52 -18.63
N ALA A 178 11.42 0.29 -18.25
CA ALA A 178 11.40 1.01 -16.98
C ALA A 178 10.18 1.94 -16.88
N GLU A 179 9.81 2.63 -17.96
CA GLU A 179 8.61 3.46 -17.99
C GLU A 179 7.32 2.66 -17.79
N ALA A 180 7.20 1.52 -18.48
CA ALA A 180 6.05 0.63 -18.32
C ALA A 180 5.95 0.09 -16.88
N LEU A 181 7.07 -0.38 -16.32
CA LEU A 181 7.15 -0.85 -14.94
C LEU A 181 6.83 0.25 -13.94
N ALA A 182 7.41 1.44 -14.09
CA ALA A 182 7.14 2.59 -13.22
C ALA A 182 5.66 2.97 -13.25
N THR A 183 5.05 3.00 -14.44
CA THR A 183 3.61 3.29 -14.61
C THR A 183 2.75 2.27 -13.87
N LEU A 184 2.99 0.97 -14.11
CA LEU A 184 2.24 -0.10 -13.46
C LEU A 184 2.45 -0.10 -11.94
N ALA A 185 3.70 0.06 -11.47
CA ALA A 185 4.03 0.10 -10.06
C ALA A 185 3.29 1.25 -9.35
N LYS A 186 3.29 2.46 -9.94
CA LYS A 186 2.54 3.60 -9.41
C LYS A 186 1.04 3.35 -9.36
N LEU A 187 0.47 2.77 -10.43
CA LEU A 187 -0.96 2.41 -10.46
C LEU A 187 -1.33 1.40 -9.35
N ASN A 188 -0.36 0.59 -8.90
CA ASN A 188 -0.54 -0.35 -7.79
C ASN A 188 -0.05 0.22 -6.44
N GLY A 189 0.21 1.52 -6.35
CA GLY A 189 0.53 2.20 -5.09
C GLY A 189 1.98 2.08 -4.61
N PHE A 190 2.91 1.66 -5.48
CA PHE A 190 4.35 1.68 -5.16
C PHE A 190 4.92 3.10 -5.26
N GLU A 191 5.84 3.41 -4.35
CA GLU A 191 6.77 4.52 -4.52
C GLU A 191 7.94 4.08 -5.39
N VAL A 192 8.12 4.75 -6.53
CA VAL A 192 9.16 4.40 -7.52
C VAL A 192 10.32 5.38 -7.44
N THR A 193 11.53 4.84 -7.41
CA THR A 193 12.79 5.57 -7.62
C THR A 193 13.46 5.04 -8.88
N LEU A 194 13.88 5.93 -9.77
CA LEU A 194 14.64 5.62 -10.97
C LEU A 194 16.11 5.98 -10.75
N CYS A 195 17.00 5.05 -11.00
CA CYS A 195 18.44 5.20 -10.99
C CYS A 195 18.96 5.15 -12.43
N GLU A 196 19.40 6.28 -12.99
CA GLU A 196 19.97 6.34 -14.34
C GLU A 196 21.34 7.06 -14.30
N PRO A 197 22.44 6.30 -14.18
CA PRO A 197 23.78 6.86 -14.08
C PRO A 197 24.23 7.64 -15.33
N ARG A 198 23.71 7.31 -16.52
CA ARG A 198 24.18 7.87 -17.80
C ARG A 198 23.55 9.23 -18.12
N GLY A 199 22.41 9.56 -17.50
CA GLY A 199 21.69 10.84 -17.66
C GLY A 199 21.05 11.07 -19.03
N GLU A 200 21.74 10.76 -20.12
CA GLU A 200 21.29 10.90 -21.50
C GLU A 200 20.04 10.06 -21.84
N CYS A 201 19.88 8.91 -21.19
CA CYS A 201 18.73 8.01 -21.35
C CYS A 201 17.40 8.55 -20.78
N LEU A 202 17.41 9.74 -20.14
CA LEU A 202 16.17 10.40 -19.70
C LEU A 202 15.44 11.15 -20.83
N HIS A 203 16.06 11.31 -22.01
CA HIS A 203 15.42 11.89 -23.18
C HIS A 203 14.31 10.96 -23.69
N GLY A 204 13.09 11.16 -23.19
CA GLY A 204 11.93 10.31 -23.47
C GLY A 204 11.15 9.90 -22.22
N TRP A 205 11.76 10.02 -21.04
CA TRP A 205 11.12 9.64 -19.78
C TRP A 205 9.86 10.46 -19.52
N SER A 206 8.71 9.78 -19.48
CA SER A 206 7.40 10.42 -19.37
C SER A 206 6.74 10.28 -17.99
N VAL A 207 7.24 9.39 -17.13
CA VAL A 207 6.60 9.07 -15.86
C VAL A 207 6.95 10.11 -14.79
N GLY A 208 6.06 11.08 -14.58
CA GLY A 208 6.24 12.12 -13.56
C GLY A 208 6.07 11.63 -12.12
N GLY A 209 6.48 12.45 -11.15
CA GLY A 209 6.23 12.20 -9.72
C GLY A 209 7.00 11.02 -9.13
N ILE A 210 8.16 10.69 -9.70
CA ILE A 210 9.09 9.71 -9.15
C ILE A 210 10.41 10.38 -8.79
N LYS A 211 11.15 9.80 -7.85
CA LYS A 211 12.50 10.26 -7.54
C LYS A 211 13.45 9.75 -8.62
N VAL A 212 14.20 10.63 -9.27
CA VAL A 212 15.27 10.26 -10.20
C VAL A 212 16.61 10.53 -9.54
N ILE A 213 17.51 9.54 -9.55
CA ILE A 213 18.87 9.64 -9.04
C ILE A 213 19.86 9.29 -10.15
N HIS A 214 20.98 10.01 -10.17
CA HIS A 214 22.06 9.87 -11.14
C HIS A 214 23.28 9.25 -10.46
N GLU A 215 23.08 8.07 -9.88
CA GLU A 215 24.07 7.36 -9.06
C GLU A 215 24.37 6.02 -9.71
N MET A 216 25.56 5.47 -9.49
CA MET A 216 25.84 4.07 -9.86
C MET A 216 25.01 3.11 -9.00
N PRO A 217 24.70 1.89 -9.49
CA PRO A 217 23.85 0.92 -8.80
C PRO A 217 24.24 0.66 -7.34
N THR A 218 25.53 0.54 -7.04
CA THR A 218 26.01 0.33 -5.65
C THR A 218 25.54 1.45 -4.71
N THR A 219 25.76 2.71 -5.10
CA THR A 219 25.37 3.88 -4.32
C THR A 219 23.86 4.00 -4.23
N ALA A 220 23.16 3.82 -5.36
CA ALA A 220 21.71 3.87 -5.43
C ALA A 220 21.04 2.84 -4.50
N ILE A 221 21.49 1.59 -4.52
CA ILE A 221 20.97 0.53 -3.66
C ILE A 221 21.28 0.83 -2.19
N GLY A 222 22.49 1.29 -1.88
CA GLY A 222 22.87 1.68 -0.52
C GLY A 222 22.00 2.80 0.05
N GLN A 223 21.77 3.86 -0.72
CA GLN A 223 20.92 4.99 -0.33
C GLN A 223 19.43 4.59 -0.25
N PHE A 224 18.97 3.72 -1.15
CA PHE A 224 17.59 3.25 -1.16
C PHE A 224 17.28 2.35 0.03
N ALA A 225 18.29 1.64 0.55
CA ALA A 225 18.22 0.72 1.69
C ALA A 225 17.02 -0.25 1.57
N PRO A 226 17.08 -1.25 0.67
CA PRO A 226 15.98 -2.17 0.46
C PRO A 226 15.63 -2.96 1.73
N ASP A 227 14.33 -3.10 1.97
CA ASP A 227 13.72 -3.89 3.04
C ASP A 227 12.71 -4.90 2.46
N ALA A 228 12.02 -5.64 3.34
CA ALA A 228 11.04 -6.66 2.94
C ALA A 228 9.84 -6.12 2.14
N ARG A 229 9.71 -4.79 1.99
CA ARG A 229 8.69 -4.12 1.15
C ARG A 229 9.30 -3.36 -0.02
N SER A 230 10.51 -3.73 -0.39
CA SER A 230 11.25 -3.12 -1.49
C SER A 230 11.46 -4.13 -2.61
N CYS A 231 11.40 -3.65 -3.86
CA CYS A 231 11.76 -4.38 -5.07
C CYS A 231 12.89 -3.62 -5.79
N VAL A 232 13.88 -4.35 -6.33
CA VAL A 232 14.98 -3.79 -7.13
C VAL A 232 14.96 -4.44 -8.50
N MET A 233 14.92 -3.64 -9.57
CA MET A 233 14.85 -4.11 -10.95
C MET A 233 15.93 -3.47 -11.80
N SER A 234 16.79 -4.27 -12.41
CA SER A 234 17.79 -3.80 -13.39
C SER A 234 17.30 -3.98 -14.81
N VAL A 235 17.05 -2.87 -15.50
CA VAL A 235 16.47 -2.83 -16.84
C VAL A 235 17.23 -1.85 -17.73
N SER A 236 18.53 -1.67 -17.46
CA SER A 236 19.37 -0.69 -18.14
C SER A 236 19.76 -1.13 -19.55
N GLY A 237 19.84 -2.44 -19.78
CA GLY A 237 20.34 -3.04 -21.02
C GLY A 237 21.85 -2.86 -21.20
N ASP A 238 22.53 -2.25 -20.23
CA ASP A 238 23.97 -2.07 -20.20
C ASP A 238 24.57 -3.18 -19.32
N PRO A 239 25.43 -4.06 -19.89
CA PRO A 239 25.99 -5.18 -19.15
C PRO A 239 26.72 -4.79 -17.87
N LEU A 240 27.43 -3.65 -17.86
CA LEU A 240 28.21 -3.23 -16.70
C LEU A 240 27.30 -2.74 -15.57
N ILE A 241 26.28 -1.95 -15.92
CA ILE A 241 25.29 -1.45 -14.95
C ILE A 241 24.46 -2.60 -14.41
N ASP A 242 24.00 -3.51 -15.28
CA ASP A 242 23.13 -4.63 -14.88
C ASP A 242 23.90 -5.68 -14.04
N GLU A 243 25.18 -5.92 -14.34
CA GLU A 243 26.05 -6.78 -13.52
C GLU A 243 26.29 -6.17 -12.13
N GLU A 244 26.59 -4.87 -12.06
CA GLU A 244 26.79 -4.19 -10.77
C GLU A 244 25.51 -4.18 -9.93
N ALA A 245 24.38 -3.84 -10.54
CA ALA A 245 23.06 -3.86 -9.91
C ALA A 245 22.74 -5.24 -9.32
N THR A 246 22.95 -6.28 -10.13
CA THR A 246 22.75 -7.67 -9.70
C THR A 246 23.62 -7.98 -8.49
N ARG A 247 24.93 -7.75 -8.58
CA ARG A 247 25.88 -8.07 -7.52
C ARG A 247 25.54 -7.38 -6.21
N CYS A 248 25.12 -6.12 -6.26
CA CYS A 248 24.78 -5.33 -5.08
C CYS A 248 23.40 -5.66 -4.49
N ALA A 249 22.46 -6.12 -5.32
CA ALA A 249 21.11 -6.46 -4.87
C ALA A 249 20.98 -7.90 -4.33
N LEU A 250 21.90 -8.82 -4.65
CA LEU A 250 21.84 -10.24 -4.22
C LEU A 250 21.57 -10.44 -2.72
N TYR A 251 22.14 -9.58 -1.88
CA TYR A 251 22.06 -9.69 -0.41
C TYR A 251 21.23 -8.58 0.24
N CYS A 252 20.51 -7.78 -0.53
CA CYS A 252 19.69 -6.74 0.04
C CYS A 252 18.40 -7.31 0.68
N GLY A 253 17.72 -6.49 1.47
CA GLY A 253 16.48 -6.89 2.15
C GLY A 253 15.25 -6.98 1.25
N ALA A 254 15.37 -6.69 -0.05
CA ALA A 254 14.26 -6.64 -1.00
C ALA A 254 13.52 -7.98 -1.08
N PHE A 255 12.18 -7.92 -1.19
CA PHE A 255 11.38 -9.12 -1.44
C PHE A 255 11.57 -9.65 -2.88
N HIS A 256 11.98 -8.77 -3.80
CA HIS A 256 12.24 -9.12 -5.19
C HIS A 256 13.48 -8.38 -5.72
N VAL A 257 14.33 -9.13 -6.42
CA VAL A 257 15.47 -8.63 -7.18
C VAL A 257 15.44 -9.29 -8.55
N GLY A 258 15.36 -8.50 -9.61
CA GLY A 258 15.23 -9.02 -10.98
C GLY A 258 15.83 -8.08 -12.02
N GLY A 259 15.88 -8.54 -13.27
CA GLY A 259 16.35 -7.69 -14.36
C GLY A 259 16.30 -8.32 -15.76
N ILE A 260 16.61 -7.52 -16.76
CA ILE A 260 16.71 -7.92 -18.17
C ILE A 260 18.19 -8.17 -18.46
N ALA A 261 18.61 -9.43 -18.52
CA ALA A 261 19.94 -9.79 -19.01
C ALA A 261 19.84 -10.21 -20.49
N ASP A 262 20.81 -9.81 -21.30
CA ASP A 262 20.95 -10.26 -22.68
C ASP A 262 21.28 -11.77 -22.72
N HIS A 263 20.71 -12.52 -23.66
CA HIS A 263 20.70 -14.00 -23.67
C HIS A 263 22.10 -14.66 -23.74
N ASN A 264 23.17 -13.90 -23.99
CA ASN A 264 24.49 -14.42 -24.33
C ASN A 264 25.52 -14.52 -23.20
N GLN A 265 25.18 -14.20 -21.94
CA GLN A 265 26.14 -14.30 -20.84
C GLN A 265 25.60 -15.20 -19.72
N SER A 266 26.03 -16.46 -19.76
CA SER A 266 25.68 -17.47 -18.77
C SER A 266 26.92 -18.05 -18.08
N SER A 267 27.09 -17.77 -16.79
CA SER A 267 27.55 -18.78 -15.84
C SER A 267 27.35 -18.29 -14.40
N ASP A 268 26.56 -19.06 -13.66
CA ASP A 268 26.64 -19.29 -12.22
C ASP A 268 26.64 -18.12 -11.23
N SER A 269 25.55 -17.98 -10.48
CA SER A 269 25.51 -17.59 -9.05
C SER A 269 24.08 -17.75 -8.49
N ASP A 270 23.83 -18.95 -7.96
CA ASP A 270 22.84 -19.34 -6.95
C ASP A 270 21.61 -18.45 -6.63
N THR A 271 20.46 -18.95 -7.09
CA THR A 271 19.15 -19.03 -6.39
C THR A 271 18.38 -17.79 -5.92
N ARG A 272 18.70 -16.56 -6.34
CA ARG A 272 17.74 -15.42 -6.18
C ARG A 272 17.41 -14.65 -7.46
N LEU A 273 18.28 -14.68 -8.46
CA LEU A 273 18.07 -13.97 -9.72
C LEU A 273 17.46 -14.92 -10.76
N ARG A 274 16.15 -14.78 -11.04
CA ARG A 274 15.53 -15.51 -12.14
C ARG A 274 15.62 -14.67 -13.42
N ARG A 275 16.21 -15.26 -14.46
CA ARG A 275 16.24 -14.71 -15.83
C ARG A 275 14.81 -14.70 -16.37
N GLU A 276 14.30 -13.54 -16.73
CA GLU A 276 12.93 -13.43 -17.25
C GLU A 276 12.87 -12.38 -18.36
N THR A 277 12.07 -12.65 -19.39
CA THR A 277 11.84 -11.69 -20.49
C THR A 277 10.98 -10.51 -19.98
N PRO A 278 11.10 -9.30 -20.56
CA PRO A 278 10.40 -8.12 -20.05
C PRO A 278 8.88 -8.28 -19.82
N PRO A 279 8.13 -8.97 -20.72
CA PRO A 279 6.71 -9.27 -20.48
C PRO A 279 6.50 -10.30 -19.36
N ALA A 280 7.39 -11.29 -19.22
CA ALA A 280 7.31 -12.29 -18.16
C ALA A 280 7.67 -11.70 -16.78
N VAL A 281 8.66 -10.81 -16.71
CA VAL A 281 8.98 -10.01 -15.53
C VAL A 281 7.79 -9.17 -15.12
N ALA A 282 7.20 -8.41 -16.04
CA ALA A 282 6.02 -7.59 -15.73
C ALA A 282 4.83 -8.45 -15.28
N LEU A 283 4.57 -9.59 -15.93
CA LEU A 283 3.48 -10.50 -15.57
C LEU A 283 3.72 -11.24 -14.25
N ARG A 284 4.95 -11.65 -13.95
CA ARG A 284 5.30 -12.30 -12.69
C ARG A 284 5.39 -11.29 -11.56
N LEU A 285 5.95 -10.11 -11.79
CA LEU A 285 5.93 -9.02 -10.82
C LEU A 285 4.49 -8.56 -10.59
N MET A 286 3.65 -8.46 -11.62
CA MET A 286 2.22 -8.26 -11.44
C MET A 286 1.58 -9.43 -10.70
N ALA A 287 1.93 -10.68 -10.97
CA ALA A 287 1.41 -11.84 -10.25
C ALA A 287 1.90 -11.91 -8.79
N GLU A 288 3.13 -11.47 -8.49
CA GLU A 288 3.73 -11.41 -7.16
C GLU A 288 3.25 -10.17 -6.39
N ILE A 289 3.05 -9.04 -7.06
CA ILE A 289 2.39 -7.85 -6.51
C ILE A 289 0.93 -8.21 -6.21
N LEU A 290 0.20 -8.78 -7.17
CA LEU A 290 -1.17 -9.25 -6.98
C LEU A 290 -1.23 -10.39 -5.96
N SER A 291 -0.24 -11.27 -5.86
CA SER A 291 -0.19 -12.34 -4.85
C SER A 291 0.14 -11.79 -3.45
N ALA A 292 1.08 -10.87 -3.32
CA ALA A 292 1.37 -10.16 -2.09
C ALA A 292 0.15 -9.31 -1.64
N MET A 293 -0.59 -8.74 -2.60
CA MET A 293 -1.82 -7.99 -2.33
C MET A 293 -3.05 -8.90 -2.12
N SER A 294 -3.08 -10.13 -2.66
CA SER A 294 -4.21 -11.08 -2.54
C SER A 294 -4.02 -12.17 -1.48
N MET A 295 -2.81 -12.32 -0.91
CA MET A 295 -2.62 -13.06 0.36
C MET A 295 -3.26 -12.36 1.57
N VAL A 296 -3.90 -11.21 1.33
CA VAL A 296 -4.87 -10.51 2.18
C VAL A 296 -6.30 -11.09 2.04
N GLY A 297 -6.53 -12.06 1.13
CA GLY A 297 -7.87 -12.57 0.81
C GLY A 297 -7.99 -14.07 0.52
N GLN A 298 -7.13 -14.92 1.11
CA GLN A 298 -7.35 -16.38 1.21
C GLN A 298 -6.97 -16.90 2.57
#